data_AF-A0A535ZK12-F1
#
_entry.id   AF-A0A535ZK12-F1
#
_cell.length_a   1.000
_cell.length_b   1.000
_cell.length_c   1.000
_cell.angle_alpha   90.00
_cell.angle_beta   90.00
_cell.angle_gamma   90.00
#
_symmetry.space_group_name_H-M   'P 1'
#
loop_
_entity.id
_entity.type
_entity.pdbx_description
1 polymer ?
#
loop_
_entity_poly.entity_id
_entity_poly.type
_entity_poly.pdbx_seq_one_letter_code
_entity_poly.pdbx_strand_id
1 'polypeptide(L)'
;MRAVSTSRTAASRTRRTWSRSRATLWPKSALLISTGSRRRTAAALSPGRYTLPSPRVLWAGGALVALLIAGLTIALPRLQPPTGTLLVLGSSRSTSSIAATTVSLHGSAGWSALGSVSGNVPAAPEQRELLAVPVAAGNYDGVRVGADEQPVAISVVAGQVEPVLVGIDKGHLIVGAAYAGNDQVNLGLGELSGKFVAMPSFDLVDQAGIPFNGVTIAGRDVVIAAFHTTCHQTCPLYTALFAQLEKQKLPPKVMLVEVTTDPTTDTTSVLASYARSIGAQWTFATGSVNALTAFWKPFGVELASGDSHVSTLALLDRHGYIRLVYRGVPDVGRDISPELLTSLGAEGLRELTSHGDGWGTPQVLQSLLTISGPEQAPSGGGGPAAPFALDGTDGHRVTLASLLGRPLVINFWATYCPPCRAEMPLLQTKVGTLSSVRLVLIDEGDGAQAARAFLDSLGIHQPSLLDSDLGVGREYGAAALPLTVFVRVDGTIAARHVGQLDERVLAAELSNLGGQ
;
A
#
# COMPACT_ATOMS: atom_id res chain seq x y z
N MET A 1 -51.32 13.17 -35.06
CA MET A 1 -51.48 13.23 -36.54
C MET A 1 -50.23 13.87 -37.16
N ARG A 2 -49.64 13.18 -38.15
CA ARG A 2 -48.59 13.59 -39.13
C ARG A 2 -47.21 14.01 -38.59
N ALA A 3 -46.10 13.28 -38.78
CA ALA A 3 -45.42 12.66 -39.95
C ALA A 3 -44.23 13.53 -40.41
N VAL A 4 -42.98 13.10 -40.16
CA VAL A 4 -42.03 12.37 -41.06
C VAL A 4 -41.20 13.31 -41.97
N SER A 5 -39.87 13.22 -41.84
CA SER A 5 -38.84 12.92 -42.87
C SER A 5 -37.55 13.73 -42.63
N THR A 6 -36.47 13.05 -42.20
CA THR A 6 -35.28 12.62 -42.99
C THR A 6 -34.27 13.70 -43.36
N SER A 7 -33.04 13.54 -42.85
CA SER A 7 -31.82 13.73 -43.66
C SER A 7 -30.65 12.95 -43.05
N ARG A 8 -30.19 11.94 -43.80
CA ARG A 8 -28.88 11.28 -43.65
C ARG A 8 -27.81 12.18 -44.25
N THR A 9 -26.66 12.29 -43.60
CA THR A 9 -25.40 12.63 -44.30
C THR A 9 -24.24 11.87 -43.67
N ALA A 10 -23.53 11.15 -44.54
CA ALA A 10 -22.43 10.25 -44.23
C ALA A 10 -21.13 11.02 -43.93
N ALA A 11 -20.41 10.61 -42.89
CA ALA A 11 -19.02 11.02 -42.66
C ALA A 11 -18.08 9.87 -43.08
N SER A 12 -17.51 10.01 -44.27
CA SER A 12 -16.52 9.11 -44.83
C SER A 12 -15.14 9.32 -44.21
N ARG A 13 -14.53 8.21 -43.79
CA ARG A 13 -13.12 8.02 -43.41
C ARG A 13 -12.14 8.77 -44.33
N THR A 14 -11.30 9.62 -43.76
CA THR A 14 -10.01 10.04 -44.36
C THR A 14 -8.88 9.15 -43.83
N ARG A 15 -8.46 8.19 -44.65
CA ARG A 15 -7.14 7.53 -44.53
C ARG A 15 -6.11 8.43 -45.22
N ARG A 16 -5.08 8.87 -44.50
CA ARG A 16 -3.83 9.35 -45.11
C ARG A 16 -2.78 8.26 -45.02
N THR A 17 -2.45 7.73 -46.19
CA THR A 17 -1.26 6.95 -46.51
C THR A 17 -0.05 7.87 -46.61
N TRP A 18 1.09 7.48 -46.03
CA TRP A 18 2.42 7.78 -46.58
C TRP A 18 3.23 6.50 -46.60
N SER A 19 3.90 6.31 -47.73
CA SER A 19 4.46 5.07 -48.24
C SER A 19 5.98 5.08 -48.18
N ARG A 20 6.56 3.89 -47.94
CA ARG A 20 7.80 3.31 -48.51
C ARG A 20 9.10 4.13 -48.32
N SER A 21 10.22 3.53 -47.90
CA SER A 21 10.93 2.53 -48.71
C SER A 21 12.18 1.96 -48.00
N ARG A 22 12.38 0.65 -48.17
CA ARG A 22 13.64 -0.13 -48.36
C ARG A 22 14.69 -0.10 -47.23
N ALA A 23 14.94 -1.19 -46.50
CA ALA A 23 15.54 -2.49 -46.90
C ALA A 23 17.02 -2.39 -47.27
N THR A 24 17.90 -2.93 -46.41
CA THR A 24 18.95 -3.89 -46.82
C THR A 24 19.53 -4.62 -45.61
N LEU A 25 19.80 -5.90 -45.85
CA LEU A 25 20.23 -6.98 -44.96
C LEU A 25 21.75 -7.24 -45.17
N TRP A 26 22.37 -7.93 -44.18
CA TRP A 26 23.58 -8.79 -44.25
C TRP A 26 24.98 -8.17 -43.96
N PRO A 27 26.02 -8.96 -43.59
CA PRO A 27 26.19 -9.64 -42.30
C PRO A 27 27.65 -9.56 -41.74
N LYS A 28 27.90 -10.32 -40.67
CA LYS A 28 29.18 -10.59 -39.97
C LYS A 28 30.39 -10.88 -40.88
N SER A 29 31.60 -10.49 -40.45
CA SER A 29 32.84 -11.30 -40.52
C SER A 29 33.97 -10.68 -39.68
N ALA A 30 34.77 -11.55 -39.07
CA ALA A 30 35.92 -11.26 -38.22
C ALA A 30 37.22 -11.78 -38.86
N LEU A 31 38.34 -11.46 -38.21
CA LEU A 31 39.69 -12.06 -38.26
C LEU A 31 40.74 -11.56 -39.28
N LEU A 32 41.74 -10.88 -38.70
CA LEU A 32 43.17 -11.26 -38.56
C LEU A 32 44.10 -11.50 -39.78
N ILE A 33 45.19 -10.73 -39.72
CA ILE A 33 46.62 -11.05 -39.93
C ILE A 33 47.07 -11.53 -41.32
N SER A 34 48.05 -10.80 -41.89
CA SER A 34 49.34 -11.32 -42.40
C SER A 34 50.05 -10.24 -43.22
N THR A 35 51.11 -9.62 -42.69
CA THR A 35 52.54 -9.80 -43.05
C THR A 35 52.94 -9.59 -44.52
N GLY A 36 53.87 -8.66 -44.72
CA GLY A 36 54.59 -8.43 -45.98
C GLY A 36 55.58 -7.27 -45.81
N SER A 37 56.76 -7.53 -45.23
CA SER A 37 58.06 -7.55 -45.92
C SER A 37 58.45 -6.25 -46.67
N ARG A 38 59.53 -5.59 -46.25
CA ARG A 38 60.81 -5.56 -46.98
C ARG A 38 61.85 -4.61 -46.37
N ARG A 39 63.02 -5.22 -46.12
CA ARG A 39 64.39 -4.79 -46.41
C ARG A 39 64.92 -3.46 -45.84
N ARG A 40 65.88 -3.67 -44.95
CA ARG A 40 66.96 -2.81 -44.47
C ARG A 40 67.73 -2.11 -45.59
N THR A 41 68.01 -0.83 -45.39
CA THR A 41 69.22 -0.14 -45.85
C THR A 41 69.95 0.40 -44.63
N ALA A 42 71.21 -0.01 -44.47
CA ALA A 42 72.10 0.45 -43.42
C ALA A 42 72.77 1.76 -43.87
N ALA A 43 72.62 2.82 -43.09
CA ALA A 43 73.40 4.05 -43.22
C ALA A 43 74.17 4.29 -41.92
N ALA A 44 75.45 4.61 -42.09
CA ALA A 44 76.48 4.69 -41.07
C ALA A 44 76.18 5.75 -39.98
N LEU A 45 76.41 5.40 -38.72
CA LEU A 45 76.37 6.31 -37.58
C LEU A 45 77.77 6.88 -37.31
N SER A 46 77.90 8.20 -37.43
CA SER A 46 79.01 8.99 -36.90
C SER A 46 78.73 9.35 -35.43
N PRO A 47 79.75 9.49 -34.55
CA PRO A 47 79.53 9.73 -33.14
C PRO A 47 79.11 11.18 -32.87
N GLY A 48 77.82 11.41 -32.69
CA GLY A 48 77.26 12.68 -32.22
C GLY A 48 77.44 12.83 -30.70
N ARG A 49 78.09 13.93 -30.29
CA ARG A 49 78.26 14.32 -28.88
C ARG A 49 76.90 14.49 -28.20
N TYR A 50 76.62 13.71 -27.15
CA TYR A 50 75.46 13.96 -26.29
C TYR A 50 75.75 15.15 -25.38
N THR A 51 75.17 16.31 -25.70
CA THR A 51 75.03 17.40 -24.75
C THR A 51 73.92 17.07 -23.76
N LEU A 52 74.25 16.88 -22.49
CA LEU A 52 73.27 16.77 -21.42
C LEU A 52 72.40 18.05 -21.39
N PRO A 53 71.06 17.94 -21.31
CA PRO A 53 70.20 19.11 -21.23
C PRO A 53 70.47 19.87 -19.92
N SER A 54 70.49 21.20 -20.01
CA SER A 54 70.76 22.08 -18.87
C SER A 54 69.80 21.81 -17.70
N PRO A 55 70.24 22.03 -16.43
CA PRO A 55 69.47 21.70 -15.23
C PRO A 55 68.08 22.35 -15.18
N ARG A 56 67.85 23.45 -15.91
CA ARG A 56 66.53 24.10 -16.02
C ARG A 56 65.47 23.24 -16.73
N VAL A 57 65.87 22.38 -17.66
CA VAL A 57 64.93 21.51 -18.41
C VAL A 57 64.46 20.33 -17.55
N LEU A 58 65.32 19.83 -16.66
CA LEU A 58 64.98 18.78 -15.69
C LEU A 58 64.01 19.28 -14.61
N TRP A 59 64.20 20.50 -14.12
CA TRP A 59 63.28 21.12 -13.16
C TRP A 59 61.90 21.44 -13.77
N ALA A 60 61.86 21.90 -15.02
CA ALA A 60 60.59 22.15 -15.72
C ALA A 60 59.82 20.85 -15.98
N GLY A 61 60.50 19.77 -16.38
CA GLY A 61 59.88 18.45 -16.55
C GLY A 61 59.37 17.85 -15.24
N GLY A 62 60.14 17.97 -14.15
CA GLY A 62 59.71 17.54 -12.82
C GLY A 62 58.52 18.33 -12.28
N ALA A 63 58.48 19.65 -12.50
CA ALA A 63 57.36 20.50 -12.11
C ALA A 63 56.09 20.19 -12.92
N LEU A 64 56.22 19.89 -14.21
CA LEU A 64 55.07 19.52 -15.05
C LEU A 64 54.51 18.15 -14.70
N VAL A 65 55.36 17.18 -14.37
CA VAL A 65 54.94 15.86 -13.86
C VAL A 65 54.32 15.99 -12.47
N ALA A 66 54.88 16.81 -11.59
CA ALA A 66 54.29 17.07 -10.27
C ALA A 66 52.94 17.81 -10.37
N LEU A 67 52.79 18.75 -11.30
CA LEU A 67 51.52 19.44 -11.58
C LEU A 67 50.50 18.53 -12.28
N LEU A 68 50.93 17.58 -13.12
CA LEU A 68 50.05 16.57 -13.71
C LEU A 68 49.62 15.53 -12.68
N ILE A 69 50.51 15.10 -11.78
CA ILE A 69 50.19 14.20 -10.67
C ILE A 69 49.28 14.92 -9.66
N ALA A 70 49.61 16.16 -9.28
CA ALA A 70 48.75 17.00 -8.44
C ALA A 70 47.42 17.31 -9.12
N GLY A 71 47.41 17.55 -10.43
CA GLY A 71 46.21 17.75 -11.22
C GLY A 71 45.36 16.48 -11.32
N LEU A 72 45.97 15.30 -11.47
CA LEU A 72 45.26 14.02 -11.45
C LEU A 72 44.71 13.68 -10.06
N THR A 73 45.41 14.03 -8.98
CA THR A 73 44.94 13.80 -7.61
C THR A 73 43.89 14.81 -7.15
N ILE A 74 43.87 16.02 -7.73
CA ILE A 74 42.85 17.04 -7.48
C ILE A 74 41.61 16.85 -8.40
N ALA A 75 41.78 16.28 -9.60
CA ALA A 75 40.70 16.05 -10.58
C ALA A 75 40.06 14.65 -10.53
N LEU A 76 40.50 13.77 -9.63
CA LEU A 76 39.73 12.61 -9.20
C LEU A 76 39.00 12.99 -7.91
N PRO A 77 37.82 13.65 -7.96
CA PRO A 77 36.87 13.40 -6.88
C PRO A 77 36.74 11.88 -6.88
N ARG A 78 37.02 11.23 -5.74
CA ARG A 78 36.57 9.86 -5.54
C ARG A 78 35.11 9.89 -5.95
N LEU A 79 34.78 9.28 -7.09
CA LEU A 79 33.41 9.00 -7.49
C LEU A 79 32.92 8.01 -6.44
N GLN A 80 32.64 8.52 -5.23
CA GLN A 80 31.94 7.77 -4.22
C GLN A 80 30.62 7.43 -4.91
N PRO A 81 30.29 6.14 -5.02
CA PRO A 81 29.03 5.76 -5.62
C PRO A 81 27.93 6.55 -4.90
N PRO A 82 26.97 7.12 -5.63
CA PRO A 82 25.94 7.93 -5.01
C PRO A 82 25.27 7.10 -3.91
N THR A 83 25.20 7.63 -2.69
CA THR A 83 24.73 6.89 -1.50
C THR A 83 23.33 7.31 -1.11
N GLY A 84 22.52 6.37 -0.66
CA GLY A 84 21.33 6.61 0.17
C GLY A 84 21.63 6.35 1.63
N THR A 85 20.67 6.62 2.52
CA THR A 85 20.75 6.26 3.93
C THR A 85 19.86 5.05 4.16
N LEU A 86 20.41 3.97 4.69
CA LEU A 86 19.62 2.84 5.15
C LEU A 86 19.32 2.98 6.64
N LEU A 87 18.04 2.98 7.00
CA LEU A 87 17.56 3.04 8.37
C LEU A 87 17.08 1.66 8.82
N VAL A 88 17.89 0.94 9.58
CA VAL A 88 17.53 -0.37 10.13
C VAL A 88 16.77 -0.19 11.44
N LEU A 89 15.55 -0.69 11.47
CA LEU A 89 14.59 -0.60 12.56
C LEU A 89 14.37 -1.97 13.17
N GLY A 90 14.30 -2.04 14.50
CA GLY A 90 13.97 -3.26 15.24
C GLY A 90 12.63 -3.14 15.95
N SER A 91 11.78 -4.15 15.83
CA SER A 91 10.59 -4.34 16.66
C SER A 91 10.40 -5.82 16.99
N SER A 92 9.46 -6.14 17.88
CA SER A 92 9.25 -7.50 18.39
C SER A 92 7.76 -7.76 18.64
N ARG A 93 7.36 -9.02 18.79
CA ARG A 93 5.99 -9.39 19.23
C ARG A 93 5.74 -9.07 20.71
N SER A 94 6.81 -9.08 21.48
CA SER A 94 6.85 -8.74 22.90
C SER A 94 8.25 -8.24 23.22
N THR A 95 8.36 -7.27 24.14
CA THR A 95 9.63 -6.62 24.49
C THR A 95 10.78 -7.61 24.58
N SER A 96 11.81 -7.36 23.78
CA SER A 96 12.94 -8.25 23.58
C SER A 96 14.25 -7.47 23.72
N SER A 97 15.37 -8.14 23.46
CA SER A 97 16.68 -7.50 23.38
C SER A 97 17.55 -8.27 22.40
N ILE A 98 18.57 -7.60 21.86
CA ILE A 98 19.59 -8.21 21.03
C ILE A 98 20.96 -8.05 21.67
N ALA A 99 21.74 -9.14 21.68
CA ALA A 99 23.13 -9.10 22.11
C ALA A 99 23.98 -8.27 21.13
N ALA A 100 25.18 -7.86 21.56
CA ALA A 100 26.11 -7.16 20.68
C ALA A 100 26.43 -8.01 19.45
N THR A 101 26.00 -7.53 18.28
CA THR A 101 26.08 -8.28 17.03
C THR A 101 26.24 -7.34 15.84
N THR A 102 26.52 -7.90 14.66
CA THR A 102 26.70 -7.12 13.42
C THR A 102 25.48 -7.22 12.54
N VAL A 103 25.02 -6.08 12.01
CA VAL A 103 24.04 -6.04 10.93
C VAL A 103 24.78 -6.01 9.60
N SER A 104 24.36 -6.84 8.66
CA SER A 104 24.93 -6.91 7.32
C SER A 104 23.83 -6.92 6.25
N LEU A 105 24.20 -6.56 5.04
CA LEU A 105 23.30 -6.46 3.90
C LEU A 105 23.86 -7.20 2.70
N HIS A 106 23.00 -7.96 2.01
CA HIS A 106 23.38 -8.76 0.85
C HIS A 106 23.01 -8.04 -0.44
N GLY A 107 23.96 -7.93 -1.35
CA GLY A 107 23.73 -7.39 -2.69
C GLY A 107 24.65 -8.04 -3.71
N SER A 108 24.88 -7.38 -4.84
CA SER A 108 25.68 -7.95 -5.95
C SER A 108 27.13 -8.31 -5.59
N ALA A 109 27.68 -7.69 -4.54
CA ALA A 109 29.03 -7.96 -4.04
C ALA A 109 29.07 -8.99 -2.90
N GLY A 110 27.93 -9.63 -2.58
CA GLY A 110 27.77 -10.49 -1.43
C GLY A 110 27.40 -9.73 -0.16
N TRP A 111 27.72 -10.30 1.00
CA TRP A 111 27.41 -9.72 2.31
C TRP A 111 28.39 -8.61 2.68
N SER A 112 27.83 -7.45 3.06
CA SER A 112 28.57 -6.28 3.51
C SER A 112 28.12 -5.89 4.92
N ALA A 113 29.08 -5.74 5.83
CA ALA A 113 28.79 -5.32 7.20
C ALA A 113 28.44 -3.82 7.24
N LEU A 114 27.34 -3.49 7.92
CA LEU A 114 26.84 -2.13 8.07
C LEU A 114 27.30 -1.49 9.39
N GLY A 115 27.30 -2.27 10.48
CA GLY A 115 27.64 -1.79 11.81
C GLY A 115 27.23 -2.78 12.90
N SER A 116 27.55 -2.43 14.15
CA SER A 116 27.22 -3.25 15.32
C SER A 116 26.04 -2.67 16.11
N VAL A 117 25.19 -3.54 16.63
CA VAL A 117 23.95 -3.21 17.36
C VAL A 117 23.83 -4.02 18.64
N SER A 118 23.16 -3.48 19.65
CA SER A 118 22.84 -4.18 20.91
C SER A 118 21.69 -3.49 21.67
N GLY A 119 21.15 -4.16 22.68
CA GLY A 119 20.21 -3.60 23.66
C GLY A 119 18.75 -3.93 23.39
N ASN A 120 17.84 -3.22 24.04
CA ASN A 120 16.41 -3.52 24.03
C ASN A 120 15.75 -3.28 22.68
N VAL A 121 14.78 -4.10 22.34
CA VAL A 121 13.91 -3.98 21.17
C VAL A 121 12.48 -3.96 21.68
N PRO A 122 11.71 -2.89 21.45
CA PRO A 122 10.37 -2.77 22.03
C PRO A 122 9.37 -3.68 21.31
N ALA A 123 8.22 -3.91 21.93
CA ALA A 123 7.10 -4.59 21.28
C ALA A 123 6.47 -3.68 20.21
N ALA A 124 5.97 -4.25 19.12
CA ALA A 124 5.21 -3.50 18.13
C ALA A 124 3.90 -2.96 18.75
N PRO A 125 3.42 -1.77 18.34
CA PRO A 125 3.85 -0.98 17.18
C PRO A 125 5.08 -0.09 17.45
N GLU A 126 5.65 -0.12 18.67
CA GLU A 126 6.90 0.59 18.91
C GLU A 126 8.05 -0.06 18.13
N GLN A 127 9.02 0.77 17.77
CA GLN A 127 10.17 0.37 16.96
C GLN A 127 11.35 1.22 17.38
N ARG A 128 12.53 0.64 17.33
CA ARG A 128 13.79 1.29 17.68
C ARG A 128 14.68 1.39 16.45
N GLU A 129 15.33 2.53 16.27
CA GLU A 129 16.45 2.65 15.35
C GLU A 129 17.64 1.82 15.87
N LEU A 130 18.03 0.81 15.09
CA LEU A 130 19.20 -0.01 15.36
C LEU A 130 20.44 0.60 14.71
N LEU A 131 20.32 1.01 13.44
CA LEU A 131 21.37 1.68 12.67
C LEU A 131 20.77 2.66 11.67
N ALA A 132 21.47 3.78 11.44
CA ALA A 132 21.27 4.63 10.28
C ALA A 132 22.63 4.84 9.61
N VAL A 133 22.84 4.25 8.42
CA VAL A 133 24.16 4.28 7.77
C VAL A 133 24.05 4.60 6.28
N PRO A 134 25.05 5.32 5.70
CA PRO A 134 25.10 5.53 4.27
C PRO A 134 25.43 4.21 3.55
N VAL A 135 24.63 3.86 2.55
CA VAL A 135 24.78 2.66 1.72
C VAL A 135 24.81 3.08 0.25
N ALA A 136 25.61 2.40 -0.57
CA ALA A 136 25.65 2.68 -2.00
C ALA A 136 24.26 2.51 -2.63
N ALA A 137 23.87 3.39 -3.54
CA ALA A 137 22.62 3.23 -4.28
C ALA A 137 22.67 1.94 -5.10
N GLY A 138 21.60 1.17 -5.06
CA GLY A 138 21.53 -0.16 -5.67
C GLY A 138 20.43 -1.02 -5.08
N ASN A 139 20.31 -2.23 -5.64
CA ASN A 139 19.36 -3.24 -5.19
C ASN A 139 20.06 -4.28 -4.32
N TYR A 140 19.38 -4.68 -3.27
CA TYR A 140 19.81 -5.64 -2.29
C TYR A 140 18.68 -6.62 -2.00
N ASP A 141 19.01 -7.82 -1.55
CA ASP A 141 18.06 -8.95 -1.46
C ASP A 141 18.09 -9.68 -0.11
N GLY A 142 18.86 -9.20 0.87
CA GLY A 142 18.91 -9.80 2.19
C GLY A 142 19.45 -8.89 3.28
N VAL A 143 18.98 -9.13 4.50
CA VAL A 143 19.49 -8.54 5.74
C VAL A 143 19.91 -9.65 6.69
N ARG A 144 21.00 -9.41 7.42
CA ARG A 144 21.52 -10.35 8.41
C ARG A 144 21.78 -9.62 9.71
N VAL A 145 21.37 -10.21 10.82
CA VAL A 145 21.65 -9.71 12.15
C VAL A 145 22.31 -10.84 12.95
N GLY A 146 23.62 -10.72 13.14
CA GLY A 146 24.44 -11.81 13.67
C GLY A 146 24.52 -13.01 12.73
N ALA A 147 24.06 -14.16 13.22
CA ALA A 147 24.00 -15.39 12.42
C ALA A 147 22.69 -15.52 11.63
N ASP A 148 21.67 -14.72 11.96
CA ASP A 148 20.34 -14.88 11.41
C ASP A 148 20.20 -14.05 10.12
N GLU A 149 19.71 -14.70 9.07
CA GLU A 149 19.55 -14.11 7.73
C GLU A 149 18.07 -14.12 7.35
N GLN A 150 17.60 -13.03 6.75
CA GLN A 150 16.26 -12.93 6.18
C GLN A 150 16.32 -12.37 4.75
N PRO A 151 15.60 -13.00 3.80
CA PRO A 151 15.45 -12.43 2.47
C PRO A 151 14.58 -11.19 2.52
N VAL A 152 15.00 -10.12 1.86
CA VAL A 152 14.22 -8.87 1.77
C VAL A 152 14.73 -8.04 0.59
N ALA A 153 13.82 -7.62 -0.30
CA ALA A 153 14.17 -6.78 -1.44
C ALA A 153 14.26 -5.31 -1.01
N ILE A 154 15.45 -4.72 -1.06
CA ILE A 154 15.72 -3.33 -0.65
C ILE A 154 16.26 -2.56 -1.87
N SER A 155 15.67 -1.40 -2.17
CA SER A 155 16.12 -0.51 -3.26
C SER A 155 16.65 0.80 -2.67
N VAL A 156 17.96 0.94 -2.57
CA VAL A 156 18.60 2.14 -2.02
C VAL A 156 18.74 3.18 -3.14
N VAL A 157 18.11 4.34 -2.98
CA VAL A 157 18.20 5.47 -3.91
C VAL A 157 19.09 6.56 -3.32
N ALA A 158 19.90 7.17 -4.18
CA ALA A 158 20.82 8.24 -3.81
C ALA A 158 20.09 9.42 -3.15
N GLY A 159 20.56 9.85 -1.98
CA GLY A 159 20.00 10.96 -1.22
C GLY A 159 18.64 10.69 -0.56
N GLN A 160 18.13 9.46 -0.63
CA GLN A 160 16.88 9.05 0.04
C GLN A 160 17.18 8.20 1.28
N VAL A 161 16.23 8.19 2.22
CA VAL A 161 16.26 7.30 3.38
C VAL A 161 15.40 6.09 3.06
N GLU A 162 15.98 4.90 3.15
CA GLU A 162 15.32 3.64 2.91
C GLU A 162 15.20 2.87 4.23
N PRO A 163 13.98 2.71 4.79
CA PRO A 163 13.80 2.00 6.05
C PRO A 163 13.73 0.49 5.82
N VAL A 164 14.32 -0.26 6.75
CA VAL A 164 14.22 -1.72 6.82
C VAL A 164 13.87 -2.12 8.24
N LEU A 165 12.69 -2.72 8.44
CA LEU A 165 12.28 -3.27 9.71
C LEU A 165 12.66 -4.74 9.80
N VAL A 166 13.27 -5.12 10.92
CA VAL A 166 13.52 -6.50 11.30
C VAL A 166 12.78 -6.86 12.59
N GLY A 167 12.01 -7.94 12.53
CA GLY A 167 11.36 -8.53 13.69
C GLY A 167 12.36 -9.34 14.50
N ILE A 168 12.47 -9.03 15.80
CA ILE A 168 13.38 -9.70 16.72
C ILE A 168 12.57 -10.35 17.84
N ASP A 169 12.80 -11.63 18.09
CA ASP A 169 12.29 -12.32 19.28
C ASP A 169 13.41 -13.10 19.96
N LYS A 170 13.50 -12.97 21.28
CA LYS A 170 14.56 -13.58 22.11
C LYS A 170 15.99 -13.41 21.54
N GLY A 171 16.28 -12.25 20.96
CA GLY A 171 17.60 -11.93 20.38
C GLY A 171 17.88 -12.48 18.98
N HIS A 172 16.89 -13.12 18.35
CA HIS A 172 16.99 -13.70 17.02
C HIS A 172 16.03 -13.04 16.03
N LEU A 173 16.35 -13.07 14.74
CA LEU A 173 15.38 -12.64 13.72
C LEU A 173 14.19 -13.60 13.67
N ILE A 174 12.99 -13.05 13.63
CA ILE A 174 11.77 -13.81 13.37
C ILE A 174 11.76 -14.16 11.87
N VAL A 175 11.61 -15.45 11.55
CA VAL A 175 11.56 -15.92 10.17
C VAL A 175 10.39 -15.28 9.42
N GLY A 176 10.67 -14.67 8.27
CA GLY A 176 9.71 -13.93 7.45
C GLY A 176 9.47 -12.49 7.89
N ALA A 177 10.00 -12.05 9.04
CA ALA A 177 9.75 -10.70 9.56
C ALA A 177 10.86 -9.71 9.16
N ALA A 178 11.11 -9.57 7.87
CA ALA A 178 12.00 -8.55 7.33
C ALA A 178 11.27 -7.76 6.24
N TYR A 179 11.21 -6.45 6.41
CA TYR A 179 10.35 -5.57 5.63
C TYR A 179 11.14 -4.35 5.17
N ALA A 180 11.05 -3.97 3.90
CA ALA A 180 11.79 -2.84 3.34
C ALA A 180 10.88 -1.88 2.59
N GLY A 181 11.16 -0.59 2.74
CA GLY A 181 10.31 0.49 2.27
C GLY A 181 9.19 0.81 3.27
N ASN A 182 8.68 2.04 3.19
CA ASN A 182 7.69 2.54 4.15
C ASN A 182 6.47 1.62 4.29
N ASP A 183 5.91 1.17 3.16
CA ASP A 183 4.71 0.32 3.11
C ASP A 183 4.92 -1.01 3.84
N GLN A 184 6.01 -1.72 3.52
CA GLN A 184 6.31 -3.01 4.15
C GLN A 184 6.65 -2.85 5.63
N VAL A 185 7.31 -1.76 6.01
CA VAL A 185 7.61 -1.48 7.42
C VAL A 185 6.33 -1.31 8.23
N ASN A 186 5.35 -0.55 7.73
CA ASN A 186 4.04 -0.41 8.38
C ASN A 186 3.30 -1.75 8.49
N LEU A 187 3.32 -2.55 7.42
CA LEU A 187 2.77 -3.91 7.43
C LEU A 187 3.44 -4.78 8.48
N GLY A 188 4.77 -4.77 8.53
CA GLY A 188 5.55 -5.54 9.48
C GLY A 188 5.30 -5.16 10.93
N LEU A 189 5.12 -3.87 11.22
CA LEU A 189 4.71 -3.42 12.56
C LEU A 189 3.32 -3.93 12.92
N GLY A 190 2.36 -3.86 12.00
CA GLY A 190 1.02 -4.39 12.23
C GLY A 190 0.98 -5.92 12.38
N GLU A 191 1.82 -6.65 11.65
CA GLU A 191 1.98 -8.11 11.84
C GLU A 191 2.58 -8.42 13.21
N LEU A 192 3.69 -7.75 13.57
CA LEU A 192 4.38 -7.97 14.84
C LEU A 192 3.49 -7.60 16.04
N SER A 193 2.62 -6.60 15.91
CA SER A 193 1.66 -6.21 16.95
C SER A 193 0.43 -7.12 17.00
N GLY A 194 0.31 -8.09 16.09
CA GLY A 194 -0.88 -8.93 15.93
C GLY A 194 -2.11 -8.20 15.39
N LYS A 195 -1.96 -6.98 14.88
CA LYS A 195 -3.04 -6.18 14.28
C LYS A 195 -3.39 -6.67 12.87
N PHE A 196 -2.40 -7.13 12.11
CA PHE A 196 -2.59 -7.74 10.80
C PHE A 196 -2.44 -9.24 10.89
N VAL A 197 -3.50 -9.96 10.51
CA VAL A 197 -3.48 -11.42 10.45
C VAL A 197 -3.16 -11.81 9.02
N ALA A 198 -2.00 -12.42 8.82
CA ALA A 198 -1.66 -13.00 7.53
C ALA A 198 -2.69 -14.09 7.17
N MET A 199 -3.13 -14.07 5.92
CA MET A 199 -3.97 -15.14 5.40
C MET A 199 -3.16 -16.44 5.42
N PRO A 200 -3.63 -17.51 6.11
CA PRO A 200 -2.94 -18.79 6.09
C PRO A 200 -2.84 -19.34 4.67
N SER A 201 -1.88 -20.24 4.43
CA SER A 201 -1.87 -20.98 3.18
C SER A 201 -3.17 -21.78 3.03
N PHE A 202 -3.74 -21.74 1.83
CA PHE A 202 -4.96 -22.46 1.48
C PHE A 202 -4.81 -23.03 0.08
N ASP A 203 -5.54 -24.13 -0.17
CA ASP A 203 -5.58 -24.80 -1.46
C ASP A 203 -7.03 -25.16 -1.78
N LEU A 204 -7.65 -24.33 -2.61
CA LEU A 204 -9.03 -24.45 -3.08
C LEU A 204 -9.01 -24.54 -4.61
N VAL A 205 -10.20 -24.69 -5.20
CA VAL A 205 -10.41 -24.64 -6.65
C VAL A 205 -11.54 -23.68 -6.98
N ASP A 206 -11.45 -23.01 -8.11
CA ASP A 206 -12.52 -22.16 -8.62
C ASP A 206 -13.64 -22.98 -9.29
N GLN A 207 -14.67 -22.29 -9.78
CA GLN A 207 -15.80 -22.91 -10.46
C GLN A 207 -15.44 -23.63 -11.77
N ALA A 208 -14.27 -23.35 -12.36
CA ALA A 208 -13.74 -24.05 -13.53
C ALA A 208 -12.83 -25.23 -13.15
N GLY A 209 -12.58 -25.47 -11.85
CA GLY A 209 -11.63 -26.47 -11.36
C GLY A 209 -10.17 -26.02 -11.46
N ILE A 210 -9.91 -24.74 -11.68
CA ILE A 210 -8.57 -24.17 -11.68
C ILE A 210 -8.16 -23.93 -10.23
N PRO A 211 -6.89 -24.22 -9.84
CA PRO A 211 -6.42 -23.95 -8.49
C PRO A 211 -6.68 -22.50 -8.07
N PHE A 212 -7.17 -22.30 -6.85
CA PHE A 212 -7.36 -21.02 -6.19
C PHE A 212 -6.65 -21.07 -4.82
N ASN A 213 -5.52 -20.38 -4.71
CA ASN A 213 -4.61 -20.44 -3.56
C ASN A 213 -3.83 -19.11 -3.39
N GLY A 214 -2.95 -19.05 -2.39
CA GLY A 214 -2.11 -17.88 -2.12
C GLY A 214 -1.29 -17.39 -3.33
N VAL A 215 -0.90 -18.27 -4.25
CA VAL A 215 -0.17 -17.90 -5.48
C VAL A 215 -1.10 -17.16 -6.44
N THR A 216 -2.35 -17.59 -6.56
CA THR A 216 -3.33 -16.96 -7.48
C THR A 216 -3.76 -15.57 -7.06
N ILE A 217 -3.79 -15.31 -5.74
CA ILE A 217 -4.16 -14.00 -5.20
C ILE A 217 -2.95 -13.08 -4.96
N ALA A 218 -1.73 -13.57 -5.16
CA ALA A 218 -0.51 -12.80 -4.90
C ALA A 218 -0.52 -11.47 -5.67
N GLY A 219 -0.29 -10.36 -4.95
CA GLY A 219 -0.25 -9.02 -5.54
C GLY A 219 -1.62 -8.43 -5.90
N ARG A 220 -2.73 -9.05 -5.45
CA ARG A 220 -4.12 -8.59 -5.67
C ARG A 220 -4.78 -8.25 -4.34
N ASP A 221 -5.55 -7.17 -4.32
CA ASP A 221 -6.46 -6.92 -3.19
C ASP A 221 -7.72 -7.79 -3.42
N VAL A 222 -8.14 -8.57 -2.43
CA VAL A 222 -9.19 -9.58 -2.59
C VAL A 222 -10.37 -9.28 -1.67
N VAL A 223 -11.56 -9.18 -2.25
CA VAL A 223 -12.84 -9.18 -1.51
C VAL A 223 -13.33 -10.61 -1.45
N ILE A 224 -13.45 -11.16 -0.25
CA ILE A 224 -13.88 -12.54 -0.01
C ILE A 224 -15.22 -12.51 0.72
N ALA A 225 -16.25 -13.15 0.18
CA ALA A 225 -17.51 -13.33 0.87
C ALA A 225 -17.78 -14.80 1.18
N ALA A 226 -18.27 -15.07 2.39
CA ALA A 226 -18.79 -16.38 2.76
C ALA A 226 -20.16 -16.57 2.11
N PHE A 227 -20.35 -17.70 1.44
CA PHE A 227 -21.54 -17.94 0.64
C PHE A 227 -21.86 -19.44 0.58
N HIS A 228 -23.08 -19.82 0.19
CA HIS A 228 -23.34 -21.11 -0.44
C HIS A 228 -24.60 -21.05 -1.31
N THR A 229 -24.71 -21.91 -2.33
CA THR A 229 -25.74 -21.76 -3.39
C THR A 229 -27.17 -22.03 -2.94
N THR A 230 -27.35 -22.71 -1.80
CA THR A 230 -28.66 -23.08 -1.24
C THR A 230 -29.19 -22.09 -0.21
N CYS A 231 -28.48 -20.99 0.04
CA CYS A 231 -28.94 -19.95 0.97
C CYS A 231 -29.97 -19.05 0.30
N HIS A 232 -31.09 -18.85 0.99
CA HIS A 232 -32.20 -18.01 0.53
C HIS A 232 -32.36 -16.73 1.37
N GLN A 233 -31.37 -16.40 2.20
CA GLN A 233 -31.40 -15.24 3.08
C GLN A 233 -30.38 -14.19 2.66
N THR A 234 -29.20 -14.17 3.26
CA THR A 234 -28.24 -13.09 3.07
C THR A 234 -27.29 -13.33 1.88
N CYS A 235 -27.00 -14.59 1.51
CA CYS A 235 -26.07 -14.87 0.40
C CYS A 235 -26.47 -14.19 -0.92
N PRO A 236 -27.75 -14.20 -1.36
CA PRO A 236 -28.15 -13.44 -2.56
C PRO A 236 -27.91 -11.93 -2.42
N LEU A 237 -27.93 -11.37 -1.21
CA LEU A 237 -27.61 -9.96 -0.95
C LEU A 237 -26.09 -9.69 -1.06
N TYR A 238 -25.24 -10.61 -0.61
CA TYR A 238 -23.79 -10.52 -0.84
C TYR A 238 -23.44 -10.65 -2.34
N THR A 239 -24.09 -11.58 -3.04
CA THR A 239 -23.96 -11.73 -4.48
C THR A 239 -24.44 -10.46 -5.21
N ALA A 240 -25.51 -9.81 -4.74
CA ALA A 240 -25.95 -8.52 -5.27
C ALA A 240 -24.95 -7.38 -5.00
N LEU A 241 -24.36 -7.34 -3.80
CA LEU A 241 -23.29 -6.41 -3.44
C LEU A 241 -22.08 -6.56 -4.39
N PHE A 242 -21.70 -7.79 -4.74
CA PHE A 242 -20.61 -8.06 -5.68
C PHE A 242 -20.95 -7.55 -7.09
N ALA A 243 -22.17 -7.78 -7.56
CA ALA A 243 -22.65 -7.23 -8.84
C ALA A 243 -22.63 -5.69 -8.84
N GLN A 244 -22.94 -5.04 -7.71
CA GLN A 244 -22.85 -3.59 -7.56
C GLN A 244 -21.38 -3.10 -7.57
N LEU A 245 -20.48 -3.81 -6.89
CA LEU A 245 -19.04 -3.50 -6.87
C LEU A 245 -18.43 -3.59 -8.28
N GLU A 246 -18.77 -4.61 -9.08
CA GLU A 246 -18.30 -4.72 -10.47
C GLU A 246 -18.67 -3.50 -11.32
N LYS A 247 -19.85 -2.88 -11.07
CA LYS A 247 -20.27 -1.65 -11.78
C LYS A 247 -19.42 -0.43 -11.43
N GLN A 248 -18.70 -0.43 -10.29
CA GLN A 248 -17.96 0.75 -9.78
C GLN A 248 -16.58 0.97 -10.41
N LYS A 249 -16.20 0.24 -11.48
CA LYS A 249 -14.85 0.31 -12.08
C LYS A 249 -13.74 0.12 -11.03
N LEU A 250 -13.76 -1.02 -10.35
CA LEU A 250 -12.78 -1.36 -9.32
C LEU A 250 -11.33 -1.19 -9.84
N PRO A 251 -10.36 -0.89 -8.95
CA PRO A 251 -8.96 -0.90 -9.32
C PRO A 251 -8.55 -2.20 -10.02
N PRO A 252 -7.66 -2.17 -11.03
CA PRO A 252 -7.40 -3.31 -11.91
C PRO A 252 -6.80 -4.55 -11.22
N LYS A 253 -6.36 -4.41 -9.97
CA LYS A 253 -5.80 -5.50 -9.14
C LYS A 253 -6.78 -6.03 -8.09
N VAL A 254 -8.01 -5.51 -8.04
CA VAL A 254 -9.04 -6.03 -7.13
C VAL A 254 -9.62 -7.31 -7.70
N MET A 255 -9.73 -8.34 -6.86
CA MET A 255 -10.37 -9.61 -7.18
C MET A 255 -11.57 -9.81 -6.26
N LEU A 256 -12.72 -10.14 -6.84
CA LEU A 256 -13.92 -10.52 -6.10
C LEU A 256 -14.02 -12.04 -6.05
N VAL A 257 -14.23 -12.60 -4.86
CA VAL A 257 -14.33 -14.05 -4.64
C VAL A 257 -15.46 -14.38 -3.66
N GLU A 258 -16.38 -15.25 -4.05
CA GLU A 258 -17.31 -15.90 -3.13
C GLU A 258 -16.81 -17.32 -2.84
N VAL A 259 -16.62 -17.68 -1.57
CA VAL A 259 -16.09 -18.99 -1.18
C VAL A 259 -17.17 -19.76 -0.43
N THR A 260 -17.39 -21.02 -0.81
CA THR A 260 -18.50 -21.79 -0.23
C THR A 260 -18.28 -22.14 1.25
N THR A 261 -19.35 -22.17 2.04
CA THR A 261 -19.40 -22.78 3.38
C THR A 261 -20.06 -24.17 3.36
N ASP A 262 -20.59 -24.62 2.22
CA ASP A 262 -21.20 -25.94 2.04
C ASP A 262 -20.52 -26.71 0.88
N PRO A 263 -19.29 -27.23 1.09
CA PRO A 263 -18.59 -28.00 0.07
C PRO A 263 -19.25 -29.32 -0.30
N THR A 264 -20.23 -29.79 0.48
CA THR A 264 -20.93 -31.05 0.15
C THR A 264 -21.93 -30.86 -0.99
N THR A 265 -22.53 -29.67 -1.06
CA THR A 265 -23.44 -29.28 -2.14
C THR A 265 -22.72 -28.51 -3.25
N ASP A 266 -21.86 -27.57 -2.88
CA ASP A 266 -21.22 -26.62 -3.80
C ASP A 266 -19.96 -27.20 -4.45
N THR A 267 -20.20 -28.18 -5.32
CA THR A 267 -19.17 -28.67 -6.25
C THR A 267 -18.84 -27.63 -7.32
N THR A 268 -17.70 -27.77 -8.00
CA THR A 268 -17.28 -26.84 -9.07
C THR A 268 -18.35 -26.68 -10.17
N SER A 269 -19.04 -27.76 -10.54
CA SER A 269 -20.11 -27.71 -11.56
C SER A 269 -21.37 -26.99 -11.09
N VAL A 270 -21.70 -27.09 -9.80
CA VAL A 270 -22.81 -26.34 -9.16
C VAL A 270 -22.47 -24.86 -9.13
N LEU A 271 -21.26 -24.50 -8.65
CA LEU A 271 -20.77 -23.12 -8.64
C LEU A 271 -20.75 -22.51 -10.03
N ALA A 272 -20.29 -23.25 -11.05
CA ALA A 272 -20.27 -22.77 -12.42
C ALA A 272 -21.69 -22.54 -12.98
N SER A 273 -22.65 -23.35 -12.56
CA SER A 273 -24.06 -23.21 -12.97
C SER A 273 -24.72 -22.02 -12.29
N TYR A 274 -24.46 -21.83 -10.99
CA TYR A 274 -24.90 -20.67 -10.23
C TYR A 274 -24.35 -19.38 -10.84
N ALA A 275 -23.03 -19.29 -11.04
CA ALA A 275 -22.40 -18.11 -11.65
C ALA A 275 -23.03 -17.73 -13.00
N ARG A 276 -23.34 -18.73 -13.84
CA ARG A 276 -24.04 -18.51 -15.13
C ARG A 276 -25.47 -18.02 -14.96
N SER A 277 -26.23 -18.53 -13.99
CA SER A 277 -27.64 -18.16 -13.82
C SER A 277 -27.82 -16.71 -13.38
N ILE A 278 -26.85 -16.16 -12.66
CA ILE A 278 -26.86 -14.76 -12.19
C ILE A 278 -25.99 -13.82 -13.04
N GLY A 279 -25.30 -14.34 -14.07
CA GLY A 279 -24.41 -13.57 -14.94
C GLY A 279 -23.11 -13.11 -14.29
N ALA A 280 -22.72 -13.69 -13.16
CA ALA A 280 -21.52 -13.28 -12.41
C ALA A 280 -20.24 -13.56 -13.20
N GLN A 281 -19.31 -12.60 -13.17
CA GLN A 281 -17.99 -12.71 -13.82
C GLN A 281 -16.85 -12.93 -12.80
N TRP A 282 -17.14 -12.87 -11.51
CA TRP A 282 -16.18 -13.09 -10.44
C TRP A 282 -15.96 -14.57 -10.11
N THR A 283 -15.02 -14.83 -9.20
CA THR A 283 -14.62 -16.19 -8.83
C THR A 283 -15.54 -16.76 -7.76
N PHE A 284 -15.94 -18.01 -7.94
CA PHE A 284 -16.58 -18.84 -6.92
C PHE A 284 -15.64 -19.98 -6.58
N ALA A 285 -15.30 -20.18 -5.30
CA ALA A 285 -14.35 -21.20 -4.90
C ALA A 285 -14.94 -22.25 -3.95
N THR A 286 -14.44 -23.47 -4.08
CA THR A 286 -14.76 -24.64 -3.24
C THR A 286 -13.52 -25.50 -3.00
N GLY A 287 -13.64 -26.54 -2.18
CA GLY A 287 -12.56 -27.44 -1.86
C GLY A 287 -13.02 -28.58 -0.98
N SER A 288 -12.06 -29.33 -0.43
CA SER A 288 -12.38 -30.34 0.58
C SER A 288 -12.91 -29.69 1.86
N VAL A 289 -13.72 -30.41 2.63
CA VAL A 289 -14.22 -29.98 3.95
C VAL A 289 -13.07 -29.48 4.84
N ASN A 290 -11.95 -30.21 4.89
CA ASN A 290 -10.79 -29.82 5.71
C ASN A 290 -10.13 -28.53 5.21
N ALA A 291 -10.00 -28.37 3.89
CA ALA A 291 -9.41 -27.17 3.30
C ALA A 291 -10.27 -25.93 3.58
N LEU A 292 -11.60 -26.03 3.45
CA LEU A 292 -12.51 -24.92 3.73
C LEU A 292 -12.64 -24.60 5.22
N THR A 293 -12.65 -25.61 6.10
CA THR A 293 -12.59 -25.39 7.55
C THR A 293 -11.32 -24.62 7.93
N ALA A 294 -10.17 -24.99 7.37
CA ALA A 294 -8.92 -24.29 7.61
C ALA A 294 -8.92 -22.86 7.04
N PHE A 295 -9.46 -22.68 5.82
CA PHE A 295 -9.59 -21.39 5.16
C PHE A 295 -10.47 -20.42 5.94
N TRP A 296 -11.59 -20.88 6.48
CA TRP A 296 -12.58 -20.05 7.16
C TRP A 296 -12.26 -19.74 8.63
N LYS A 297 -11.39 -20.55 9.25
CA LYS A 297 -10.99 -20.42 10.66
C LYS A 297 -10.54 -19.00 11.08
N PRO A 298 -9.70 -18.27 10.32
CA PRO A 298 -9.27 -16.91 10.70
C PRO A 298 -10.41 -15.89 10.73
N PHE A 299 -11.50 -16.14 10.01
CA PHE A 299 -12.66 -15.26 9.92
C PHE A 299 -13.74 -15.62 10.95
N GLY A 300 -13.57 -16.73 11.69
CA GLY A 300 -14.59 -17.26 12.59
C GLY A 300 -15.85 -17.69 11.86
N VAL A 301 -15.71 -18.16 10.62
CA VAL A 301 -16.81 -18.72 9.82
C VAL A 301 -16.79 -20.24 10.00
N GLU A 302 -17.94 -20.82 10.34
CA GLU A 302 -18.13 -22.26 10.41
C GLU A 302 -18.76 -22.76 9.10
N LEU A 303 -18.45 -23.99 8.71
CA LEU A 303 -19.12 -24.63 7.59
C LEU A 303 -20.58 -24.90 7.96
N ALA A 304 -21.47 -24.46 7.10
CA ALA A 304 -22.91 -24.56 7.31
C ALA A 304 -23.60 -24.81 5.97
N SER A 305 -24.68 -25.58 6.04
CA SER A 305 -25.64 -25.77 4.95
C SER A 305 -26.99 -25.16 5.33
N GLY A 306 -27.69 -24.60 4.36
CA GLY A 306 -28.93 -23.87 4.58
C GLY A 306 -28.74 -22.55 5.33
N ASP A 307 -29.84 -21.96 5.81
CA ASP A 307 -29.84 -20.54 6.18
C ASP A 307 -29.16 -20.17 7.52
N SER A 308 -28.63 -21.13 8.29
CA SER A 308 -27.99 -20.85 9.59
C SER A 308 -26.52 -20.46 9.44
N HIS A 309 -26.15 -19.18 9.59
CA HIS A 309 -24.74 -18.79 9.41
C HIS A 309 -24.36 -17.41 9.97
N VAL A 310 -23.04 -17.16 10.01
CA VAL A 310 -22.42 -15.86 10.22
C VAL A 310 -22.05 -15.25 8.87
N SER A 311 -22.86 -14.30 8.40
CA SER A 311 -22.59 -13.56 7.16
C SER A 311 -21.31 -12.74 7.28
N THR A 312 -20.35 -12.97 6.38
CA THR A 312 -18.99 -12.42 6.47
C THR A 312 -18.47 -11.96 5.12
N LEU A 313 -17.95 -10.73 5.03
CA LEU A 313 -17.14 -10.24 3.92
C LEU A 313 -15.79 -9.78 4.46
N ALA A 314 -14.71 -10.27 3.89
CA ALA A 314 -13.35 -9.93 4.25
C ALA A 314 -12.66 -9.19 3.11
N LEU A 315 -11.75 -8.27 3.48
CA LEU A 315 -10.84 -7.61 2.57
C LEU A 315 -9.43 -8.05 2.89
N LEU A 316 -8.77 -8.66 1.91
CA LEU A 316 -7.36 -8.98 1.95
C LEU A 316 -6.62 -7.97 1.09
N ASP A 317 -5.48 -7.48 1.55
CA ASP A 317 -4.62 -6.67 0.69
C ASP A 317 -3.73 -7.53 -0.21
N ARG A 318 -3.10 -6.86 -1.19
CA ARG A 318 -2.12 -7.43 -2.12
C ARG A 318 -0.90 -8.10 -1.50
N HIS A 319 -0.66 -7.91 -0.21
CA HIS A 319 0.44 -8.51 0.53
C HIS A 319 0.00 -9.79 1.27
N GLY A 320 -1.29 -10.13 1.22
CA GLY A 320 -1.83 -11.35 1.80
C GLY A 320 -2.31 -11.16 3.24
N TYR A 321 -2.52 -9.94 3.71
CA TYR A 321 -3.04 -9.69 5.06
C TYR A 321 -4.54 -9.43 5.05
N ILE A 322 -5.24 -9.97 6.04
CA ILE A 322 -6.63 -9.67 6.31
C ILE A 322 -6.69 -8.27 6.93
N ARG A 323 -7.34 -7.33 6.25
CA ARG A 323 -7.41 -5.91 6.64
C ARG A 323 -8.70 -5.58 7.35
N LEU A 324 -9.83 -6.05 6.83
CA LEU A 324 -11.15 -5.72 7.32
C LEU A 324 -12.07 -6.94 7.21
N VAL A 325 -12.98 -7.06 8.16
CA VAL A 325 -14.04 -8.08 8.15
C VAL A 325 -15.36 -7.39 8.48
N TYR A 326 -16.25 -7.34 7.49
CA TYR A 326 -17.64 -6.97 7.63
C TYR A 326 -18.46 -8.18 8.07
N ARG A 327 -19.37 -7.96 9.01
CA ARG A 327 -20.32 -8.97 9.48
C ARG A 327 -21.74 -8.44 9.35
N GLY A 328 -22.69 -9.36 9.28
CA GLY A 328 -24.11 -9.00 9.16
C GLY A 328 -24.55 -8.89 7.71
N VAL A 329 -25.58 -8.09 7.44
CA VAL A 329 -26.23 -8.01 6.13
C VAL A 329 -25.85 -6.72 5.40
N PRO A 330 -25.41 -6.79 4.13
CA PRO A 330 -25.16 -5.59 3.35
C PRO A 330 -26.45 -4.90 2.90
N ASP A 331 -26.45 -3.56 2.92
CA ASP A 331 -27.44 -2.75 2.21
C ASP A 331 -27.12 -2.74 0.72
N VAL A 332 -27.97 -3.41 -0.05
CA VAL A 332 -27.92 -3.43 -1.52
C VAL A 332 -29.03 -2.56 -2.14
N GLY A 333 -29.80 -1.84 -1.32
CA GLY A 333 -30.89 -0.99 -1.75
C GLY A 333 -31.84 -1.68 -2.72
N ARG A 334 -32.15 -1.01 -3.83
CA ARG A 334 -33.06 -1.53 -4.88
C ARG A 334 -32.33 -2.10 -6.10
N ASP A 335 -31.00 -2.06 -6.11
CA ASP A 335 -30.18 -2.50 -7.25
C ASP A 335 -29.82 -3.98 -7.12
N ILE A 336 -30.85 -4.83 -7.08
CA ILE A 336 -30.75 -6.30 -7.04
C ILE A 336 -31.33 -6.88 -8.34
N SER A 337 -30.69 -7.90 -8.91
CA SER A 337 -31.18 -8.51 -10.15
C SER A 337 -32.49 -9.28 -9.90
N PRO A 338 -33.38 -9.42 -10.91
CA PRO A 338 -34.59 -10.22 -10.77
C PRO A 338 -34.29 -11.66 -10.34
N GLU A 339 -33.22 -12.26 -10.85
CA GLU A 339 -32.81 -13.63 -10.52
C GLU A 339 -32.49 -13.78 -9.03
N LEU A 340 -31.71 -12.85 -8.47
CA LEU A 340 -31.38 -12.82 -7.04
C LEU A 340 -32.59 -12.46 -6.18
N LEU A 341 -33.45 -11.56 -6.65
CA LEU A 341 -34.67 -11.21 -5.93
C LEU A 341 -35.61 -12.43 -5.81
N THR A 342 -35.71 -13.25 -6.85
CA THR A 342 -36.53 -14.47 -6.84
C THR A 342 -35.93 -15.62 -6.03
N SER A 343 -34.63 -15.60 -5.74
CA SER A 343 -33.99 -16.61 -4.89
C SER A 343 -34.13 -16.32 -3.39
N LEU A 344 -34.54 -15.11 -3.01
CA LEU A 344 -34.77 -14.75 -1.61
C LEU A 344 -36.03 -15.42 -1.04
N GLY A 345 -35.87 -16.03 0.12
CA GLY A 345 -36.95 -16.48 0.99
C GLY A 345 -37.55 -15.32 1.80
N ALA A 346 -38.50 -15.63 2.68
CA ALA A 346 -39.22 -14.62 3.45
C ALA A 346 -38.32 -13.78 4.37
N GLU A 347 -37.28 -14.38 4.96
CA GLU A 347 -36.29 -13.64 5.78
C GLU A 347 -35.37 -12.79 4.90
N GLY A 348 -34.85 -13.34 3.80
CA GLY A 348 -34.02 -12.57 2.86
C GLY A 348 -34.73 -11.32 2.30
N LEU A 349 -36.04 -11.43 2.05
CA LEU A 349 -36.86 -10.26 1.67
C LEU A 349 -37.01 -9.24 2.80
N ARG A 350 -37.11 -9.68 4.08
CA ARG A 350 -37.13 -8.77 5.22
C ARG A 350 -35.81 -8.01 5.33
N GLU A 351 -34.70 -8.72 5.24
CA GLU A 351 -33.35 -8.16 5.28
C GLU A 351 -33.09 -7.16 4.15
N LEU A 352 -33.59 -7.46 2.94
CA LEU A 352 -33.54 -6.50 1.84
C LEU A 352 -34.32 -5.21 2.16
N THR A 353 -35.47 -5.32 2.82
CA THR A 353 -36.31 -4.15 3.17
C THR A 353 -35.86 -3.40 4.41
N SER A 354 -35.09 -4.05 5.30
CA SER A 354 -34.54 -3.43 6.51
C SER A 354 -33.31 -2.55 6.24
N HIS A 355 -32.76 -2.60 5.00
CA HIS A 355 -31.51 -1.97 4.62
C HIS A 355 -30.28 -2.52 5.37
N GLY A 356 -30.33 -3.81 5.75
CA GLY A 356 -29.22 -4.52 6.38
C GLY A 356 -28.66 -3.83 7.63
N ASP A 357 -27.35 -3.99 7.85
CA ASP A 357 -26.66 -3.54 9.07
C ASP A 357 -25.86 -2.22 8.88
N GLY A 358 -26.28 -1.39 7.92
CA GLY A 358 -25.71 -0.05 7.72
C GLY A 358 -24.36 0.00 7.00
N TRP A 359 -24.02 -1.04 6.22
CA TRP A 359 -22.87 -1.05 5.31
C TRP A 359 -23.24 -1.70 3.98
N GLY A 360 -22.63 -1.29 2.87
CA GLY A 360 -22.92 -1.77 1.52
C GLY A 360 -21.81 -1.41 0.53
N THR A 361 -22.14 -1.26 -0.76
CA THR A 361 -21.13 -0.95 -1.80
C THR A 361 -20.28 0.28 -1.50
N PRO A 362 -20.84 1.43 -1.03
CA PRO A 362 -20.01 2.61 -0.75
C PRO A 362 -18.93 2.34 0.29
N GLN A 363 -19.26 1.62 1.36
CA GLN A 363 -18.36 1.31 2.47
C GLN A 363 -17.25 0.34 2.03
N VAL A 364 -17.61 -0.69 1.27
CA VAL A 364 -16.64 -1.66 0.75
C VAL A 364 -15.72 -0.99 -0.29
N LEU A 365 -16.26 -0.16 -1.18
CA LEU A 365 -15.46 0.60 -2.14
C LEU A 365 -14.52 1.56 -1.43
N GLN A 366 -15.00 2.26 -0.40
CA GLN A 366 -14.18 3.17 0.38
C GLN A 366 -13.01 2.44 1.03
N SER A 367 -13.28 1.27 1.61
CA SER A 367 -12.25 0.42 2.22
C SER A 367 -11.25 -0.11 1.19
N LEU A 368 -11.74 -0.54 0.03
CA LEU A 368 -10.90 -0.94 -1.09
C LEU A 368 -10.00 0.22 -1.53
N LEU A 369 -10.50 1.44 -1.65
CA LEU A 369 -9.67 2.60 -2.01
C LEU A 369 -8.62 2.90 -0.92
N THR A 370 -8.97 2.72 0.36
CA THR A 370 -8.02 2.90 1.47
C THR A 370 -6.90 1.85 1.45
N ILE A 371 -7.21 0.58 1.18
CA ILE A 371 -6.18 -0.49 1.15
C ILE A 371 -5.47 -0.62 -0.21
N SER A 372 -6.15 -0.26 -1.30
CA SER A 372 -5.64 -0.37 -2.67
C SER A 372 -4.90 0.89 -3.14
N GLY A 373 -5.15 2.03 -2.48
CA GLY A 373 -4.42 3.26 -2.74
C GLY A 373 -2.90 3.04 -2.58
N PRO A 374 -2.05 3.81 -3.27
CA PRO A 374 -0.66 3.90 -2.85
C PRO A 374 -0.68 4.35 -1.38
N GLU A 375 -0.11 3.57 -0.48
CA GLU A 375 0.20 4.04 0.87
C GLU A 375 1.29 5.08 0.67
N GLN A 376 0.87 6.32 0.40
CA GLN A 376 1.78 7.38 0.03
C GLN A 376 2.67 7.61 1.24
N ALA A 377 3.99 7.47 1.05
CA ALA A 377 4.98 8.04 1.96
C ALA A 377 4.49 9.42 2.41
N PRO A 378 4.64 9.80 3.69
CA PRO A 378 4.15 11.06 4.22
C PRO A 378 4.45 12.14 3.21
N SER A 379 3.41 12.63 2.53
CA SER A 379 3.61 13.70 1.57
C SER A 379 4.03 14.87 2.45
N GLY A 380 5.32 15.21 2.40
CA GLY A 380 5.86 16.39 3.08
C GLY A 380 4.90 17.52 2.78
N GLY A 381 4.21 17.99 3.82
CA GLY A 381 3.05 18.84 3.65
C GLY A 381 3.47 20.11 2.93
N GLY A 382 3.05 20.22 1.67
CA GLY A 382 3.29 21.37 0.82
C GLY A 382 2.01 22.18 0.68
N GLY A 383 2.02 23.39 1.22
CA GLY A 383 1.00 24.41 0.96
C GLY A 383 0.01 24.67 2.12
N PRO A 384 -0.76 25.77 2.01
CA PRO A 384 -1.81 26.11 2.96
C PRO A 384 -2.93 25.06 2.94
N ALA A 385 -3.53 24.81 4.11
CA ALA A 385 -4.76 24.03 4.20
C ALA A 385 -5.90 24.76 3.45
N ALA A 386 -6.71 24.00 2.70
CA ALA A 386 -7.77 24.56 1.88
C ALA A 386 -8.85 25.21 2.77
N PRO A 387 -9.34 26.42 2.46
CA PRO A 387 -10.33 27.08 3.29
C PRO A 387 -11.67 26.35 3.24
N PHE A 388 -12.27 26.09 4.39
CA PHE A 388 -13.63 25.56 4.48
C PHE A 388 -14.52 26.38 5.41
N ALA A 389 -15.83 26.19 5.25
CA ALA A 389 -16.87 26.74 6.12
C ALA A 389 -18.04 25.76 6.24
N LEU A 390 -18.02 24.93 7.29
CA LEU A 390 -18.96 23.84 7.52
C LEU A 390 -19.83 24.10 8.74
N ASP A 391 -21.03 23.55 8.76
CA ASP A 391 -21.90 23.57 9.93
C ASP A 391 -21.57 22.38 10.85
N GLY A 392 -21.58 22.60 12.16
CA GLY A 392 -21.40 21.56 13.16
C GLY A 392 -22.68 20.75 13.43
N THR A 393 -22.54 19.61 14.09
CA THR A 393 -23.66 18.83 14.64
C THR A 393 -24.48 19.59 15.70
N ASP A 394 -23.94 20.69 16.22
CA ASP A 394 -24.60 21.66 17.10
C ASP A 394 -25.27 22.82 16.35
N GLY A 395 -25.19 22.85 15.02
CA GLY A 395 -25.72 23.91 14.16
C GLY A 395 -24.85 25.17 14.07
N HIS A 396 -23.66 25.18 14.69
CA HIS A 396 -22.74 26.32 14.60
C HIS A 396 -21.84 26.22 13.38
N ARG A 397 -21.76 27.31 12.61
CA ARG A 397 -20.86 27.38 11.45
C ARG A 397 -19.42 27.65 11.89
N VAL A 398 -18.50 26.82 11.41
CA VAL A 398 -17.06 26.90 11.71
C VAL A 398 -16.28 27.06 10.42
N THR A 399 -15.29 27.96 10.43
CA THR A 399 -14.37 28.17 9.31
C THR A 399 -12.95 27.75 9.68
N LEU A 400 -12.14 27.34 8.70
CA LEU A 400 -10.72 27.07 8.95
C LEU A 400 -10.03 28.25 9.65
N ALA A 401 -10.27 29.48 9.17
CA ALA A 401 -9.68 30.70 9.72
C ALA A 401 -10.00 30.89 11.21
N SER A 402 -11.20 30.49 11.67
CA SER A 402 -11.59 30.58 13.08
C SER A 402 -10.87 29.58 14.00
N LEU A 403 -10.32 28.51 13.42
CA LEU A 403 -9.63 27.43 14.14
C LEU A 403 -8.12 27.68 14.27
N LEU A 404 -7.55 28.48 13.37
CA LEU A 404 -6.12 28.83 13.35
C LEU A 404 -5.66 29.52 14.65
N GLY A 405 -4.34 29.65 14.81
CA GLY A 405 -3.70 30.13 16.04
C GLY A 405 -3.29 29.02 17.01
N ARG A 406 -3.65 27.77 16.69
CA ARG A 406 -3.08 26.54 17.27
C ARG A 406 -2.90 25.50 16.17
N PRO A 407 -1.95 24.56 16.28
CA PRO A 407 -1.92 23.41 15.40
C PRO A 407 -3.24 22.64 15.42
N LEU A 408 -3.62 22.08 14.26
CA LEU A 408 -4.85 21.31 14.09
C LEU A 408 -4.53 19.86 13.72
N VAL A 409 -5.32 18.94 14.24
CA VAL A 409 -5.46 17.58 13.74
C VAL A 409 -6.86 17.48 13.17
N ILE A 410 -6.98 17.48 11.85
CA ILE A 410 -8.25 17.40 11.14
C ILE A 410 -8.45 15.95 10.75
N ASN A 411 -9.45 15.29 11.32
CA ASN A 411 -9.79 13.91 11.02
C ASN A 411 -11.10 13.85 10.23
N PHE A 412 -11.00 13.31 9.02
CA PHE A 412 -12.13 13.00 8.16
C PHE A 412 -12.59 11.59 8.46
N TRP A 413 -13.86 11.44 8.83
CA TRP A 413 -14.44 10.20 9.32
C TRP A 413 -15.89 10.03 8.87
N ALA A 414 -16.43 8.84 9.09
CA ALA A 414 -17.86 8.58 8.94
C ALA A 414 -18.30 7.50 9.93
N THR A 415 -19.56 7.54 10.34
CA THR A 415 -20.18 6.53 11.21
C THR A 415 -20.09 5.15 10.59
N TYR A 416 -20.20 5.01 9.29
CA TYR A 416 -20.15 3.71 8.60
C TYR A 416 -18.73 3.18 8.33
N CYS A 417 -17.67 3.90 8.75
CA CYS A 417 -16.28 3.56 8.46
C CYS A 417 -15.63 2.79 9.63
N PRO A 418 -15.48 1.45 9.56
CA PRO A 418 -14.92 0.66 10.67
C PRO A 418 -13.52 1.12 11.13
N PRO A 419 -12.54 1.44 10.25
CA PRO A 419 -11.25 1.93 10.72
C PRO A 419 -11.35 3.29 11.42
N CYS A 420 -12.27 4.17 10.98
CA CYS A 420 -12.55 5.43 11.66
C CYS A 420 -13.07 5.18 13.08
N ARG A 421 -14.01 4.23 13.25
CA ARG A 421 -14.51 3.85 14.58
C ARG A 421 -13.39 3.36 15.49
N ALA A 422 -12.45 2.58 14.94
CA ALA A 422 -11.36 1.98 15.69
C ALA A 422 -10.31 3.00 16.16
N GLU A 423 -10.09 4.11 15.44
CA GLU A 423 -9.13 5.16 15.84
C GLU A 423 -9.72 6.28 16.69
N MET A 424 -11.04 6.47 16.71
CA MET A 424 -11.67 7.56 17.46
C MET A 424 -11.27 7.60 18.95
N PRO A 425 -11.23 6.47 19.69
CA PRO A 425 -10.75 6.49 21.08
C PRO A 425 -9.30 6.99 21.23
N LEU A 426 -8.42 6.67 20.27
CA LEU A 426 -7.04 7.13 20.27
C LEU A 426 -6.98 8.66 20.07
N LEU A 427 -7.68 9.18 19.06
CA LEU A 427 -7.73 10.62 18.79
C LEU A 427 -8.30 11.41 19.97
N GLN A 428 -9.40 10.92 20.56
CA GLN A 428 -10.02 11.56 21.71
C GLN A 428 -9.08 11.60 22.92
N THR A 429 -8.42 10.49 23.24
CA THR A 429 -7.57 10.38 24.44
C THR A 429 -6.23 11.08 24.29
N LYS A 430 -5.64 11.09 23.09
CA LYS A 430 -4.29 11.65 22.84
C LYS A 430 -4.27 13.05 22.28
N VAL A 431 -5.31 13.47 21.54
CA VAL A 431 -5.40 14.83 20.96
C VAL A 431 -6.48 15.64 21.64
N GLY A 432 -7.67 15.06 21.85
CA GLY A 432 -8.81 15.75 22.47
C GLY A 432 -8.54 16.24 23.90
N THR A 433 -7.54 15.67 24.57
CA THR A 433 -7.10 16.07 25.92
C THR A 433 -6.02 17.17 25.92
N LEU A 434 -5.42 17.47 24.77
CA LEU A 434 -4.36 18.47 24.65
C LEU A 434 -4.96 19.87 24.46
N SER A 435 -4.51 20.84 25.25
CA SER A 435 -4.87 22.25 25.06
C SER A 435 -4.03 22.93 23.97
N SER A 436 -2.85 22.37 23.65
CA SER A 436 -1.88 22.90 22.68
C SER A 436 -2.26 22.63 21.23
N VAL A 437 -3.08 21.61 20.96
CA VAL A 437 -3.50 21.18 19.61
C VAL A 437 -5.02 21.10 19.58
N ARG A 438 -5.67 21.46 18.47
CA ARG A 438 -7.12 21.28 18.32
C ARG A 438 -7.42 20.03 17.49
N LEU A 439 -8.27 19.15 18.02
CA LEU A 439 -8.88 18.08 17.25
C LEU A 439 -10.12 18.62 16.53
N VAL A 440 -10.15 18.49 15.21
CA VAL A 440 -11.28 18.86 14.34
C VAL A 440 -11.79 17.58 13.71
N LEU A 441 -13.02 17.21 14.01
CA LEU A 441 -13.69 16.07 13.39
C LEU A 441 -14.56 16.59 12.26
N ILE A 442 -14.36 16.06 11.05
CA ILE A 442 -15.17 16.35 9.86
C ILE A 442 -15.81 15.06 9.42
N ASP A 443 -17.14 15.03 9.48
CA ASP A 443 -17.97 13.92 9.06
C ASP A 443 -18.24 14.00 7.55
N GLU A 444 -17.96 12.92 6.84
CA GLU A 444 -18.07 12.81 5.38
C GLU A 444 -19.40 12.16 4.99
N GLY A 445 -20.46 12.97 4.99
CA GLY A 445 -21.73 12.63 4.35
C GLY A 445 -22.79 11.99 5.25
N ASP A 446 -22.56 11.83 6.56
CA ASP A 446 -23.63 11.44 7.48
C ASP A 446 -24.57 12.62 7.80
N GLY A 447 -25.78 12.28 8.23
CA GLY A 447 -26.70 13.28 8.79
C GLY A 447 -26.26 13.70 10.20
N ALA A 448 -26.51 14.96 10.57
CA ALA A 448 -26.14 15.53 11.87
C ALA A 448 -26.53 14.65 13.07
N GLN A 449 -27.72 14.05 13.02
CA GLN A 449 -28.23 13.18 14.07
C GLN A 449 -27.45 11.87 14.18
N ALA A 450 -27.11 11.23 13.04
CA ALA A 450 -26.35 9.99 13.01
C ALA A 450 -24.92 10.19 13.52
N ALA A 451 -24.24 11.23 13.02
CA ALA A 451 -22.90 11.61 13.46
C ALA A 451 -22.88 11.89 14.97
N ARG A 452 -23.85 12.68 15.48
CA ARG A 452 -23.93 13.01 16.91
C ARG A 452 -24.17 11.77 17.77
N ALA A 453 -25.14 10.93 17.39
CA ALA A 453 -25.46 9.71 18.14
C ALA A 453 -24.27 8.75 18.20
N PHE A 454 -23.51 8.62 17.11
CA PHE A 454 -22.31 7.81 17.10
C PHE A 454 -21.22 8.37 18.02
N LEU A 455 -20.93 9.67 17.96
CA LEU A 455 -19.94 10.28 18.84
C LEU A 455 -20.31 10.11 20.32
N ASP A 456 -21.59 10.28 20.66
CA ASP A 456 -22.09 10.04 22.01
C ASP A 456 -21.92 8.58 22.45
N SER A 457 -22.09 7.61 21.54
CA SER A 457 -21.84 6.19 21.83
C SER A 457 -20.38 5.89 22.19
N LEU A 458 -19.45 6.72 21.73
CA LEU A 458 -18.02 6.65 22.06
C LEU A 458 -17.62 7.57 23.23
N GLY A 459 -18.57 8.28 23.84
CA GLY A 459 -18.29 9.27 24.88
C GLY A 459 -17.60 10.55 24.38
N ILE A 460 -17.69 10.83 23.07
CA ILE A 460 -17.14 12.03 22.44
C ILE A 460 -18.24 13.10 22.40
N HIS A 461 -18.06 14.14 23.22
CA HIS A 461 -19.06 15.22 23.36
C HIS A 461 -18.76 16.47 22.52
N GLN A 462 -17.60 16.55 21.87
CA GLN A 462 -17.31 17.65 20.96
C GLN A 462 -18.16 17.54 19.68
N PRO A 463 -18.60 18.67 19.09
CA PRO A 463 -19.30 18.64 17.81
C PRO A 463 -18.37 18.20 16.69
N SER A 464 -18.94 17.54 15.69
CA SER A 464 -18.27 17.28 14.40
C SER A 464 -18.80 18.27 13.37
N LEU A 465 -17.93 18.70 12.47
CA LEU A 465 -18.33 19.46 11.29
C LEU A 465 -18.92 18.49 10.25
N LEU A 466 -19.86 18.97 9.44
CA LEU A 466 -20.59 18.15 8.47
C LEU A 466 -20.19 18.55 7.05
N ASP A 467 -19.43 17.70 6.37
CA ASP A 467 -19.10 17.86 4.94
C ASP A 467 -20.13 17.11 4.07
N SER A 468 -21.39 17.56 4.12
CA SER A 468 -22.52 16.83 3.52
C SER A 468 -22.45 16.69 1.99
N ASP A 469 -21.65 17.51 1.29
CA ASP A 469 -21.45 17.45 -0.16
C ASP A 469 -20.09 16.83 -0.56
N LEU A 470 -19.32 16.35 0.42
CA LEU A 470 -17.98 15.78 0.27
C LEU A 470 -17.00 16.74 -0.43
N GLY A 471 -17.30 18.04 -0.40
CA GLY A 471 -16.54 19.07 -1.06
C GLY A 471 -15.20 19.32 -0.38
N VAL A 472 -15.23 19.45 0.94
CA VAL A 472 -14.04 19.74 1.75
C VAL A 472 -13.12 18.52 1.79
N GLY A 473 -13.64 17.32 2.04
CA GLY A 473 -12.89 16.07 1.98
C GLY A 473 -12.13 15.95 0.66
N ARG A 474 -12.79 16.21 -0.48
CA ARG A 474 -12.16 16.18 -1.80
C ARG A 474 -11.03 17.20 -1.97
N GLU A 475 -11.17 18.42 -1.45
CA GLU A 475 -10.10 19.43 -1.48
C GLU A 475 -8.89 19.04 -0.62
N TYR A 476 -9.13 18.34 0.48
CA TYR A 476 -8.08 17.84 1.37
C TYR A 476 -7.46 16.51 0.90
N GLY A 477 -8.05 15.88 -0.11
CA GLY A 477 -7.59 14.61 -0.67
C GLY A 477 -8.14 13.38 0.05
N ALA A 478 -9.30 13.48 0.71
CA ALA A 478 -10.03 12.40 1.37
C ALA A 478 -10.66 11.42 0.35
N ALA A 479 -9.83 10.86 -0.54
CA ALA A 479 -10.26 9.76 -1.41
C ALA A 479 -10.45 8.43 -0.65
N ALA A 480 -9.91 8.38 0.57
CA ALA A 480 -9.81 7.24 1.46
C ALA A 480 -10.12 7.68 2.91
N LEU A 481 -10.97 6.93 3.62
CA LEU A 481 -11.25 7.16 5.04
C LEU A 481 -10.62 6.07 5.93
N PRO A 482 -10.21 6.43 7.16
CA PRO A 482 -10.08 7.81 7.64
C PRO A 482 -8.93 8.54 6.93
N LEU A 483 -9.00 9.87 6.88
CA LEU A 483 -7.87 10.73 6.53
C LEU A 483 -7.62 11.65 7.72
N THR A 484 -6.38 11.68 8.20
CA THR A 484 -5.96 12.68 9.19
C THR A 484 -4.97 13.66 8.59
N VAL A 485 -5.24 14.95 8.73
CA VAL A 485 -4.40 16.04 8.25
C VAL A 485 -3.87 16.83 9.44
N PHE A 486 -2.56 16.96 9.49
CA PHE A 486 -1.84 17.70 10.54
C PHE A 486 -1.54 19.09 10.00
N VAL A 487 -2.07 20.14 10.64
CA VAL A 487 -1.93 21.54 10.21
C VAL A 487 -1.13 22.30 11.26
N ARG A 488 -0.10 23.02 10.81
CA ARG A 488 0.73 23.87 11.67
C ARG A 488 -0.04 25.12 12.12
N VAL A 489 0.54 25.84 13.08
CA VAL A 489 -0.03 27.09 13.61
C VAL A 489 -0.23 28.17 12.54
N ASP A 490 0.59 28.17 11.49
CA ASP A 490 0.53 29.11 10.36
C ASP A 490 -0.50 28.72 9.28
N GLY A 491 -1.23 27.63 9.49
CA GLY A 491 -2.23 27.11 8.54
C GLY A 491 -1.64 26.29 7.40
N THR A 492 -0.34 25.99 7.39
CA THR A 492 0.25 25.06 6.42
C THR A 492 0.08 23.62 6.84
N ILE A 493 -0.09 22.72 5.87
CA ILE A 493 -0.17 21.28 6.17
C ILE A 493 1.23 20.77 6.48
N ALA A 494 1.37 20.07 7.61
CA ALA A 494 2.59 19.37 8.00
C ALA A 494 2.66 17.98 7.39
N ALA A 495 1.55 17.24 7.50
CA ALA A 495 1.45 15.88 7.03
C ALA A 495 0.00 15.51 6.73
N ARG A 496 -0.18 14.45 5.94
CA ARG A 496 -1.44 13.78 5.69
C ARG A 496 -1.23 12.29 5.91
N HIS A 497 -2.16 11.66 6.61
CA HIS A 497 -2.16 10.23 6.89
C HIS A 497 -3.47 9.62 6.42
N VAL A 498 -3.39 8.73 5.44
CA VAL A 498 -4.53 7.99 4.90
C VAL A 498 -4.61 6.63 5.59
N GLY A 499 -5.80 6.25 6.07
CA GLY A 499 -6.05 5.01 6.79
C GLY A 499 -5.97 5.17 8.31
N GLN A 500 -6.28 4.09 9.04
CA GLN A 500 -6.38 4.09 10.49
C GLN A 500 -5.06 4.54 11.14
N LEU A 501 -5.11 5.53 12.03
CA LEU A 501 -3.99 5.95 12.86
C LEU A 501 -3.69 4.91 13.95
N ASP A 502 -2.40 4.82 14.27
CA ASP A 502 -1.93 4.25 15.53
C ASP A 502 -1.24 5.33 16.38
N GLU A 503 -0.97 4.98 17.63
CA GLU A 503 -0.42 5.90 18.62
C GLU A 503 0.96 6.45 18.22
N ARG A 504 1.78 5.65 17.54
CA ARG A 504 3.14 6.05 17.16
C ARG A 504 3.10 7.08 16.04
N VAL A 505 2.33 6.81 14.98
CA VAL A 505 2.17 7.76 13.87
C VAL A 505 1.60 9.07 14.41
N LEU A 506 0.57 8.98 15.25
CA LEU A 506 -0.01 10.16 15.89
C LEU A 506 1.00 10.93 16.73
N ALA A 507 1.79 10.26 17.57
CA ALA A 507 2.80 10.90 18.41
C ALA A 507 3.92 11.55 17.58
N ALA A 508 4.37 10.89 16.50
CA ALA A 508 5.38 11.43 15.60
C ALA A 508 4.88 12.70 14.91
N GLU A 509 3.66 12.68 14.38
CA GLU A 509 3.10 13.85 13.70
C GLU A 509 2.75 15.00 14.64
N LEU A 510 2.27 14.71 15.86
CA LEU A 510 2.11 15.72 16.90
C LEU A 510 3.43 16.38 17.28
N SER A 511 4.52 15.61 17.34
CA SER A 511 5.86 16.14 17.60
C SER A 511 6.33 17.06 16.46
N ASN A 512 5.94 16.78 15.21
CA ASN A 512 6.25 17.62 14.06
C ASN A 512 5.43 18.92 14.01
N LEU A 513 4.31 19.00 14.74
CA LEU A 513 3.47 20.19 14.84
C LEU A 513 3.99 21.21 15.87
N GLY A 514 4.63 20.74 16.93
CA GLY A 514 5.35 21.56 17.90
C GLY A 514 6.78 21.79 17.40
N GLY A 515 7.03 22.93 16.73
CA GLY A 515 8.40 23.32 16.38
C GLY A 515 9.34 23.25 17.59
N GLN A 516 10.59 22.87 17.30
CA GLN A 516 11.75 22.68 18.20
C GLN A 516 11.76 23.49 19.50
#